data_AF-Q727W8-F1
#
_entry.id   AF-Q727W8-F1
#
_cell.length_a   1.000
_cell.length_b   1.000
_cell.length_c   1.000
_cell.angle_alpha   90.00
_cell.angle_beta   90.00
_cell.angle_gamma   90.00
#
_symmetry.space_group_name_H-M   'P 1'
#
loop_
_entity.id
_entity.type
_entity.pdbx_description
1 polymer ?
#
loop_
_entity_poly.entity_id
_entity_poly.type
_entity_poly.pdbx_seq_one_letter_code
_entity_poly.pdbx_strand_id
1 'polypeptide(L)'
;MEFAIAAVFIALLAGALTLNVLSLPANWVVLALLGLWKLLHPAPTGMDTMFFAIVIGAALVGEVLEFLTQTVGAKRYGSTGKGNLGGIIGAIAGALLGAPFLFGLGALFGALAGAWAGCYLLEIGHGRSRTEAAQAAKGAMMGRFLGLVLKTGIGAGMVIYAAPRIWPG
;
A
#
# COMPACT_ATOMS: atom_id res chain seq x y z
N MET A 1 -19.90 22.11 14.61
CA MET A 1 -18.43 22.17 14.45
C MET A 1 -17.82 20.77 14.53
N GLU A 2 -18.18 19.96 15.52
CA GLU A 2 -17.65 18.60 15.72
C GLU A 2 -17.87 17.65 14.52
N PHE A 3 -19.07 17.65 13.92
CA PHE A 3 -19.34 16.86 12.70
C PHE A 3 -18.42 17.20 11.53
N ALA A 4 -18.09 18.49 11.34
CA ALA A 4 -17.21 18.93 10.26
C ALA A 4 -15.77 18.47 10.50
N ILE A 5 -15.30 18.54 11.74
CA ILE A 5 -13.96 18.06 12.13
C ILE A 5 -13.87 16.54 11.93
N ALA A 6 -14.88 15.78 12.37
CA ALA A 6 -14.96 14.34 12.16
C ALA A 6 -14.95 13.97 10.67
N ALA A 7 -15.74 14.66 9.84
CA ALA A 7 -15.79 14.43 8.40
C ALA A 7 -14.44 14.71 7.71
N VAL A 8 -13.80 15.85 8.03
CA VAL A 8 -12.47 16.19 7.51
C VAL A 8 -11.42 15.17 7.96
N PHE A 9 -11.49 14.71 9.21
CA PHE A 9 -10.56 13.73 9.73
C PHE A 9 -10.73 12.36 9.06
N ILE A 10 -11.97 11.89 8.85
CA ILE A 10 -12.22 10.66 8.08
C ILE A 10 -11.73 10.79 6.64
N ALA A 11 -11.95 11.95 6.01
CA ALA A 11 -11.42 12.24 4.67
C ALA A 11 -9.88 12.24 4.65
N LEU A 12 -9.22 12.75 5.68
CA LEU A 12 -7.77 12.67 5.86
C LEU A 12 -7.29 11.22 5.98
N LEU A 13 -7.98 10.38 6.75
CA LEU A 13 -7.65 8.95 6.85
C LEU A 13 -7.79 8.25 5.49
N ALA A 14 -8.87 8.50 4.76
CA ALA A 14 -9.06 7.97 3.41
C ALA A 14 -7.99 8.47 2.43
N GLY A 15 -7.64 9.76 2.51
CA GLY A 15 -6.55 10.36 1.74
C GLY A 15 -5.20 9.73 2.06
N ALA A 16 -4.91 9.43 3.32
CA ALA A 16 -3.66 8.77 3.72
C ALA A 16 -3.50 7.39 3.06
N LEU A 17 -4.58 6.66 2.77
CA LEU A 17 -4.51 5.36 2.08
C LEU A 17 -3.92 5.46 0.67
N THR A 18 -3.98 6.64 0.03
CA THR A 18 -3.37 6.86 -1.30
C THR A 18 -1.85 6.71 -1.27
N LEU A 19 -1.22 6.87 -0.09
CA LEU A 19 0.22 6.65 0.11
C LEU A 19 0.63 5.20 -0.18
N ASN A 20 -0.29 4.22 -0.11
CA ASN A 20 -0.01 2.84 -0.51
C ASN A 20 0.41 2.75 -1.99
N VAL A 21 -0.09 3.63 -2.86
CA VAL A 21 0.28 3.68 -4.28
C VAL A 21 1.77 4.02 -4.45
N LEU A 22 2.28 4.90 -3.59
CA LEU A 22 3.69 5.25 -3.50
C LEU A 22 4.51 4.20 -2.75
N SER A 23 3.87 3.10 -2.34
CA SER A 23 4.47 2.00 -1.58
C SER A 23 4.99 2.43 -0.20
N LEU A 24 4.36 3.46 0.35
CA LEU A 24 4.58 3.92 1.71
C LEU A 24 3.70 3.13 2.69
N PRO A 25 4.09 3.06 3.98
CA PRO A 25 3.35 2.35 5.04
C PRO A 25 2.07 3.08 5.46
N ALA A 26 1.10 3.26 4.56
CA ALA A 26 -0.09 4.09 4.79
C ALA A 26 -0.96 3.63 5.97
N ASN A 27 -1.07 2.32 6.18
CA ASN A 27 -1.85 1.75 7.29
C ASN A 27 -1.27 2.17 8.66
N TRP A 28 0.05 2.36 8.74
CA TRP A 28 0.71 2.90 9.94
C TRP A 28 0.46 4.40 10.12
N VAL A 29 0.38 5.16 9.02
CA VAL A 29 -0.03 6.57 9.06
C VAL A 29 -1.47 6.69 9.58
N VAL A 30 -2.39 5.85 9.09
CA VAL A 30 -3.77 5.77 9.60
C VAL A 30 -3.78 5.46 11.10
N LEU A 31 -3.01 4.46 11.54
CA LEU A 31 -2.88 4.12 12.96
C LEU A 31 -2.39 5.32 13.81
N ALA A 32 -1.34 6.01 13.35
CA ALA A 32 -0.79 7.16 14.05
C ALA A 32 -1.81 8.32 14.15
N LEU A 33 -2.55 8.58 13.08
CA LEU A 33 -3.63 9.56 13.06
C LEU A 33 -4.73 9.18 14.05
N LEU A 34 -5.16 7.92 14.10
CA LEU A 34 -6.15 7.44 15.07
C LEU A 34 -5.66 7.62 16.52
N GLY A 35 -4.38 7.37 16.78
CA GLY A 35 -3.76 7.66 18.08
C GLY A 35 -3.82 9.16 18.42
N LEU A 36 -3.48 10.03 17.47
CA LEU A 36 -3.59 11.47 17.62
C LEU A 36 -5.03 11.92 17.89
N TRP A 37 -6.01 11.34 17.18
CA TRP A 37 -7.43 11.62 17.43
C TRP A 37 -7.83 11.31 18.86
N LYS A 38 -7.41 10.13 19.38
CA LYS A 38 -7.70 9.72 20.75
C LYS A 38 -7.06 10.65 21.79
N LEU A 39 -5.85 11.15 21.53
CA LEU A 39 -5.18 12.10 22.42
C LEU A 39 -5.89 13.46 22.46
N LEU A 40 -6.36 13.94 21.31
CA LEU A 40 -7.06 15.22 21.19
C LEU A 40 -8.53 15.16 21.67
N HIS A 41 -9.14 13.98 21.64
CA HIS A 41 -10.52 13.74 22.07
C HIS A 41 -10.57 12.63 23.14
N PRO A 42 -10.16 12.93 24.39
CA PRO A 42 -10.03 11.94 25.45
C PRO A 42 -11.36 11.38 25.97
N ALA A 43 -12.50 11.99 25.58
CA ALA A 43 -13.84 11.50 25.87
C ALA A 43 -14.04 10.03 25.42
N PRO A 44 -15.10 9.33 25.87
CA PRO A 44 -15.33 7.93 25.51
C PRO A 44 -15.64 7.80 24.01
N THR A 45 -14.60 7.63 23.20
CA THR A 45 -14.68 7.43 21.75
C THR A 45 -14.84 5.96 21.35
N GLY A 46 -14.86 5.02 22.30
CA GLY A 46 -14.83 3.59 22.00
C GLY A 46 -13.52 3.10 21.34
N MET A 47 -12.47 3.93 21.36
CA MET A 47 -11.10 3.57 20.96
C MET A 47 -10.31 3.07 22.18
N ASP A 48 -10.69 1.90 22.67
CA ASP A 48 -10.04 1.23 23.79
C ASP A 48 -8.84 0.39 23.33
N THR A 49 -8.22 -0.35 24.27
CA THR A 49 -7.09 -1.23 23.98
C THR A 49 -7.43 -2.28 22.93
N MET A 50 -8.66 -2.82 22.94
CA MET A 50 -9.09 -3.83 21.97
C MET A 50 -9.20 -3.23 20.56
N PHE A 51 -9.75 -2.02 20.44
CA PHE A 51 -9.80 -1.29 19.17
C PHE A 51 -8.40 -1.15 18.56
N PHE A 52 -7.43 -0.66 19.32
CA PHE A 52 -6.06 -0.52 18.82
C PHE A 52 -5.40 -1.87 18.52
N ALA A 53 -5.65 -2.91 19.32
CA ALA A 53 -5.14 -4.25 19.04
C ALA A 53 -5.65 -4.80 17.69
N ILE A 54 -6.93 -4.61 17.39
CA ILE A 54 -7.53 -5.01 16.10
C ILE A 54 -6.92 -4.22 14.94
N VAL A 55 -6.82 -2.89 15.07
CA VAL A 55 -6.31 -2.02 14.00
C VAL A 55 -4.80 -2.26 13.75
N ILE A 56 -4.01 -2.48 14.80
CA ILE A 56 -2.59 -2.89 14.69
C ILE A 56 -2.49 -4.26 14.01
N GLY A 57 -3.29 -5.23 14.44
CA GLY A 57 -3.34 -6.56 13.83
C GLY A 57 -3.68 -6.50 12.34
N ALA A 58 -4.67 -5.69 11.96
CA ALA A 58 -5.04 -5.45 10.58
C ALA A 58 -3.88 -4.82 9.79
N ALA A 59 -3.24 -3.77 10.32
CA ALA A 59 -2.09 -3.13 9.67
C ALA A 59 -0.96 -4.14 9.41
N LEU A 60 -0.62 -4.97 10.39
CA LEU A 60 0.38 -6.03 10.28
C LEU A 60 0.00 -7.07 9.20
N VAL A 61 -1.26 -7.52 9.19
CA VAL A 61 -1.74 -8.46 8.16
C VAL A 61 -1.61 -7.84 6.77
N GLY A 62 -1.92 -6.55 6.62
CA GLY A 62 -1.76 -5.83 5.35
C GLY A 62 -0.31 -5.83 4.85
N GLU A 63 0.66 -5.54 5.73
CA GLU A 63 2.09 -5.59 5.39
C GLU A 63 2.56 -7.00 5.02
N VAL A 64 2.13 -8.00 5.79
CA VAL A 64 2.47 -9.40 5.54
C VAL A 64 1.90 -9.86 4.19
N LEU A 65 0.64 -9.55 3.89
CA LEU A 65 0.03 -9.93 2.62
C LEU A 65 0.68 -9.23 1.43
N GLU A 66 1.05 -7.95 1.56
CA GLU A 66 1.80 -7.26 0.50
C GLU A 66 3.15 -7.92 0.25
N PHE A 67 3.91 -8.22 1.32
CA PHE A 67 5.19 -8.89 1.19
C PHE A 67 5.06 -10.30 0.59
N LEU A 68 4.06 -11.07 1.02
CA LEU A 68 3.79 -12.42 0.52
C LEU A 68 3.38 -12.40 -0.95
N THR A 69 2.48 -11.51 -1.35
CA THR A 69 2.04 -11.42 -2.76
C THR A 69 3.16 -10.97 -3.69
N GLN A 70 4.00 -10.04 -3.27
CA GLN A 70 5.20 -9.64 -4.03
C GLN A 70 6.19 -10.81 -4.14
N THR A 71 6.46 -11.51 -3.03
CA THR A 71 7.45 -12.60 -3.00
C THR A 71 6.97 -13.85 -3.74
N VAL A 72 5.73 -14.29 -3.49
CA VAL A 72 5.13 -15.47 -4.14
C VAL A 72 4.84 -15.18 -5.61
N GLY A 73 4.37 -13.97 -5.93
CA GLY A 73 4.17 -13.51 -7.31
C GLY A 73 5.48 -13.53 -8.10
N ALA A 74 6.57 -13.03 -7.51
CA ALA A 74 7.89 -13.07 -8.15
C ALA A 74 8.40 -14.51 -8.33
N LYS A 75 8.31 -15.35 -7.29
CA LYS A 75 8.81 -16.74 -7.33
C LYS A 75 8.04 -17.64 -8.28
N ARG A 76 6.70 -17.52 -8.34
CA ARG A 76 5.84 -18.35 -9.21
C ARG A 76 6.14 -18.15 -10.69
N TYR A 77 6.62 -16.96 -11.06
CA TYR A 77 6.98 -16.61 -12.43
C TYR A 77 8.49 -16.70 -12.68
N GLY A 78 9.25 -17.28 -11.74
CA GLY A 78 10.67 -17.58 -11.90
C GLY A 78 11.59 -16.39 -11.74
N SER A 79 11.17 -15.28 -11.12
CA SER A 79 12.03 -14.11 -10.90
C SER A 79 13.20 -14.44 -9.97
N THR A 80 14.38 -13.96 -10.34
CA THR A 80 15.61 -14.02 -9.57
C THR A 80 15.63 -12.93 -8.49
N GLY A 81 16.54 -13.06 -7.52
CA GLY A 81 16.72 -12.02 -6.50
C GLY A 81 17.06 -10.64 -7.09
N LYS A 82 17.80 -10.59 -8.20
CA LYS A 82 18.09 -9.32 -8.89
C LYS A 82 16.87 -8.81 -9.65
N GLY A 83 16.10 -9.67 -10.32
CA GLY A 83 14.84 -9.27 -10.94
C GLY A 83 13.87 -8.64 -9.94
N ASN A 84 13.75 -9.23 -8.74
CA ASN A 84 12.94 -8.67 -7.66
C ASN A 84 13.43 -7.28 -7.21
N LEU A 85 14.75 -7.11 -7.02
CA LEU A 85 15.34 -5.81 -6.69
C LEU A 85 15.06 -4.76 -7.78
N GLY A 86 15.18 -5.16 -9.05
CA GLY A 86 14.86 -4.31 -10.19
C GLY A 86 13.41 -3.89 -10.22
N GLY A 87 12.50 -4.83 -9.92
CA GLY A 87 11.08 -4.53 -9.79
C GLY A 87 10.79 -3.54 -8.67
N ILE A 88 11.44 -3.66 -7.52
CA ILE A 88 11.25 -2.72 -6.40
C ILE A 88 11.75 -1.32 -6.77
N ILE A 89 12.97 -1.20 -7.28
CA ILE A 89 13.57 0.08 -7.67
C ILE A 89 12.75 0.71 -8.81
N GLY A 90 12.40 -0.09 -9.81
CA GLY A 90 11.59 0.33 -10.93
C GLY A 90 10.20 0.80 -10.48
N ALA A 91 9.57 0.11 -9.53
CA ALA A 91 8.27 0.52 -9.00
C ALA A 91 8.35 1.87 -8.28
N ILE A 92 9.38 2.10 -7.47
CA ILE A 92 9.57 3.38 -6.77
C ILE A 92 9.82 4.50 -7.78
N ALA A 93 10.77 4.31 -8.71
CA ALA A 93 11.08 5.29 -9.73
C ALA A 93 9.86 5.60 -10.61
N GLY A 94 9.15 4.55 -11.06
CA GLY A 94 7.94 4.68 -11.84
C GLY A 94 6.81 5.38 -11.07
N ALA A 95 6.62 5.09 -9.79
CA ALA A 95 5.63 5.77 -8.95
C ALA A 95 5.94 7.27 -8.84
N LEU A 96 7.21 7.63 -8.60
CA LEU A 96 7.64 9.02 -8.48
C LEU A 96 7.51 9.78 -9.80
N LEU A 97 7.91 9.15 -10.91
CA LEU A 97 7.76 9.73 -12.25
C LEU A 97 6.29 9.83 -12.67
N GLY A 98 5.46 8.88 -12.23
CA GLY A 98 4.04 8.84 -12.52
C GLY A 98 3.20 9.78 -11.64
N ALA A 99 3.63 10.09 -10.43
CA ALA A 99 2.86 10.87 -9.45
C ALA A 99 2.35 12.24 -9.95
N PRO A 100 3.09 13.02 -10.77
CA PRO A 100 2.60 14.29 -11.31
C PRO A 100 1.39 14.14 -12.26
N PHE A 101 1.13 12.94 -12.77
CA PHE A 101 0.10 12.69 -13.77
C PHE A 101 -1.21 12.20 -13.13
N LEU A 102 -2.34 12.50 -13.78
CA LEU A 102 -3.68 12.02 -13.42
C LEU A 102 -4.06 12.26 -11.93
N PHE A 103 -3.72 13.44 -11.39
CA PHE A 103 -4.01 13.79 -9.98
C PHE A 103 -3.43 12.78 -8.97
N GLY A 104 -2.25 12.23 -9.23
CA GLY A 104 -1.61 11.22 -8.39
C GLY A 104 -1.92 9.77 -8.78
N LEU A 105 -2.95 9.52 -9.61
CA LEU A 105 -3.22 8.17 -10.12
C LEU A 105 -2.12 7.66 -11.05
N GLY A 106 -1.36 8.56 -11.68
CA GLY A 106 -0.20 8.17 -12.49
C GLY A 106 0.86 7.43 -11.67
N ALA A 107 0.93 7.62 -10.35
CA ALA A 107 1.81 6.85 -9.48
C ALA A 107 1.49 5.35 -9.49
N LEU A 108 0.21 4.97 -9.63
CA LEU A 108 -0.19 3.56 -9.68
C LEU A 108 0.31 2.90 -10.95
N PHE A 109 -0.01 3.49 -12.09
CA PHE A 109 0.41 2.98 -13.39
C PHE A 109 1.93 3.02 -13.53
N GLY A 110 2.55 4.09 -13.03
CA GLY A 110 4.00 4.24 -12.94
C GLY A 110 4.64 3.15 -12.09
N ALA A 111 4.10 2.84 -10.91
CA ALA A 111 4.61 1.77 -10.06
C ALA A 111 4.53 0.40 -10.72
N LEU A 112 3.41 0.10 -11.40
CA LEU A 112 3.23 -1.18 -12.08
C LEU A 112 4.12 -1.32 -13.32
N ALA A 113 4.16 -0.29 -14.16
CA ALA A 113 5.00 -0.26 -15.36
C ALA A 113 6.49 -0.27 -14.98
N GLY A 114 6.85 0.49 -13.95
CA GLY A 114 8.19 0.51 -13.39
C GLY A 114 8.60 -0.82 -12.78
N ALA A 115 7.71 -1.49 -12.03
CA ALA A 115 7.96 -2.83 -11.51
C ALA A 115 8.25 -3.84 -12.62
N TRP A 116 7.44 -3.79 -13.68
CA TRP A 116 7.63 -4.64 -14.84
C TRP A 116 8.96 -4.33 -15.54
N ALA A 117 9.20 -3.07 -15.89
CA ALA A 117 10.39 -2.66 -16.64
C ALA A 117 11.68 -2.89 -15.86
N GLY A 118 11.72 -2.54 -14.58
CA GLY A 118 12.89 -2.72 -13.73
C GLY A 118 13.24 -4.20 -13.52
N CYS A 119 12.23 -5.05 -13.32
CA CYS A 119 12.44 -6.51 -13.25
C CYS A 119 12.94 -7.04 -14.59
N TYR A 120 12.27 -6.68 -15.70
CA TYR A 120 12.64 -7.11 -17.05
C TYR A 120 14.09 -6.74 -17.39
N LEU A 121 14.49 -5.49 -17.18
CA LEU A 121 15.83 -5.01 -17.51
C LEU A 121 16.93 -5.74 -16.73
N LEU A 122 16.71 -6.02 -15.44
CA LEU A 122 17.69 -6.75 -14.64
C LEU A 122 17.75 -8.24 -15.00
N GLU A 123 16.64 -8.88 -15.31
CA GLU A 123 16.63 -10.28 -15.75
C GLU A 123 17.31 -10.45 -17.11
N ILE A 124 17.10 -9.52 -18.05
CA ILE A 124 17.84 -9.48 -19.33
C ILE A 124 19.33 -9.25 -19.08
N GLY A 125 19.69 -8.30 -18.22
CA GLY A 125 21.08 -8.03 -17.85
C GLY A 125 21.75 -9.22 -17.14
N HIS A 126 20.95 -10.14 -16.58
CA HIS A 126 21.42 -11.39 -15.99
C HIS A 126 21.58 -12.54 -17.00
N GLY A 127 21.33 -12.29 -18.28
CA GLY A 127 21.51 -13.27 -19.36
C GLY A 127 20.29 -14.16 -19.61
N ARG A 128 19.13 -13.84 -19.04
CA ARG A 128 17.90 -14.60 -19.31
C ARG A 128 17.34 -14.31 -20.68
N SER A 129 16.62 -15.28 -21.23
CA SER A 129 15.89 -15.09 -22.48
C SER A 129 14.80 -14.02 -22.32
N ARG A 130 14.46 -13.33 -23.41
CA ARG A 130 13.42 -12.28 -23.40
C ARG A 130 12.07 -12.80 -22.91
N THR A 131 11.74 -14.04 -23.25
CA THR A 131 10.50 -14.70 -22.83
C THR A 131 10.48 -14.96 -21.33
N GLU A 132 11.57 -15.48 -20.76
CA GLU A 132 11.69 -15.70 -19.31
C GLU A 132 11.68 -14.38 -18.53
N ALA A 133 12.41 -13.37 -18.99
CA ALA A 133 12.44 -12.06 -18.35
C ALA A 133 11.06 -11.39 -18.36
N ALA A 134 10.33 -11.46 -19.47
CA ALA A 134 8.97 -10.91 -19.58
C ALA A 134 7.99 -11.64 -18.65
N GLN A 135 8.13 -12.96 -18.52
CA GLN A 135 7.32 -13.77 -17.61
C GLN A 135 7.60 -13.40 -16.15
N ALA A 136 8.87 -13.28 -15.76
CA ALA A 136 9.28 -12.85 -14.42
C ALA A 136 8.77 -11.44 -14.09
N ALA A 137 8.91 -10.50 -15.03
CA ALA A 137 8.42 -9.13 -14.90
C ALA A 137 6.89 -9.06 -14.73
N LYS A 138 6.14 -9.91 -15.42
CA LYS A 138 4.68 -10.05 -15.23
C LYS A 138 4.35 -10.52 -13.81
N GLY A 139 5.13 -11.46 -13.27
CA GLY A 139 4.99 -11.91 -11.87
C GLY A 139 5.24 -10.80 -10.86
N ALA A 140 6.30 -10.01 -11.06
CA ALA A 140 6.61 -8.85 -10.21
C ALA A 140 5.49 -7.79 -10.24
N MET A 141 4.99 -7.45 -11.44
CA MET A 141 3.87 -6.52 -11.62
C MET A 141 2.59 -7.02 -10.95
N MET A 142 2.23 -8.29 -11.16
CA MET A 142 1.01 -8.87 -10.60
C MET A 142 1.08 -9.01 -9.08
N GLY A 143 2.24 -9.42 -8.55
CA GLY A 143 2.49 -9.47 -7.11
C GLY A 143 2.34 -8.08 -6.46
N ARG A 144 2.86 -7.03 -7.10
CA ARG A 144 2.68 -5.64 -6.68
C ARG A 144 1.21 -5.23 -6.66
N PHE A 145 0.50 -5.50 -7.76
CA PHE A 145 -0.91 -5.13 -7.90
C PHE A 145 -1.79 -5.80 -6.83
N LEU A 146 -1.65 -7.12 -6.66
CA LEU A 146 -2.42 -7.87 -5.67
C LEU A 146 -2.09 -7.41 -4.24
N GLY A 147 -0.81 -7.19 -3.94
CA GLY A 147 -0.38 -6.68 -2.64
C GLY A 147 -0.98 -5.32 -2.32
N LEU A 148 -0.95 -4.39 -3.30
CA LEU A 148 -1.55 -3.07 -3.17
C LEU A 148 -3.06 -3.15 -2.90
N VAL A 149 -3.79 -3.96 -3.66
CA VAL A 149 -5.25 -4.11 -3.52
C VAL A 149 -5.60 -4.65 -2.13
N LEU A 150 -4.92 -5.71 -1.69
CA LEU A 150 -5.16 -6.31 -0.37
C LEU A 150 -4.81 -5.33 0.77
N LYS A 151 -3.64 -4.70 0.70
CA LYS A 151 -3.17 -3.76 1.73
C LYS A 151 -4.06 -2.52 1.82
N THR A 152 -4.47 -1.98 0.67
CA THR A 152 -5.39 -0.83 0.60
C THR A 152 -6.78 -1.22 1.07
N GLY A 153 -7.28 -2.42 0.71
CA GLY A 153 -8.56 -2.93 1.18
C GLY A 153 -8.61 -3.11 2.70
N ILE A 154 -7.53 -3.62 3.30
CA ILE A 154 -7.38 -3.72 4.75
C ILE A 154 -7.35 -2.32 5.38
N GLY A 155 -6.60 -1.37 4.80
CA GLY A 155 -6.57 0.01 5.24
C GLY A 155 -7.95 0.68 5.18
N ALA A 156 -8.72 0.43 4.12
CA ALA A 156 -10.11 0.90 4.01
C ALA A 156 -10.99 0.28 5.12
N GLY A 157 -10.82 -1.01 5.41
CA GLY A 157 -11.48 -1.68 6.53
C GLY A 157 -11.15 -1.03 7.88
N MET A 158 -9.90 -0.65 8.11
CA MET A 158 -9.48 0.09 9.32
C MET A 158 -10.21 1.43 9.43
N VAL A 159 -10.31 2.20 8.34
CA VAL A 159 -11.01 3.49 8.32
C VAL A 159 -12.51 3.30 8.57
N ILE A 160 -13.14 2.32 7.92
CA ILE A 160 -14.56 1.99 8.11
C ILE A 160 -14.84 1.59 9.56
N TYR A 161 -13.97 0.77 10.16
CA TYR A 161 -14.10 0.33 11.55
C TYR A 161 -13.91 1.49 12.55
N ALA A 162 -13.06 2.46 12.22
CA ALA A 162 -12.81 3.64 13.02
C ALA A 162 -13.87 4.74 12.88
N ALA A 163 -14.54 4.83 11.72
CA ALA A 163 -15.46 5.94 11.42
C ALA A 163 -16.57 6.14 12.47
N PRO A 164 -17.27 5.11 12.99
CA PRO A 164 -18.28 5.28 14.04
C PRO A 164 -17.73 5.79 15.37
N ARG A 165 -16.43 5.61 15.63
CA ARG A 165 -15.74 6.05 16.86
C ARG A 165 -15.22 7.49 16.77
N ILE A 166 -15.18 8.01 15.55
CA ILE A 166 -14.81 9.39 15.22
C ILE A 166 -16.07 10.23 15.05
N TRP A 167 -17.12 9.64 14.48
CA TRP A 167 -18.38 10.34 14.23
C TRP A 167 -19.07 10.69 15.56
N PRO A 168 -19.53 11.95 15.73
CA PRO A 168 -20.34 12.31 16.88
C PRO A 168 -21.75 11.72 16.69
N GLY A 169 -22.04 10.57 17.30
CA GLY A 169 -23.35 9.91 17.17
C GLY A 169 -23.45 8.63 17.98
#